data_AF-A0A1M3H6E9-F1
#
_entry.id   AF-A0A1M3H6E9-F1
#
_cell.length_a   1.000
_cell.length_b   1.000
_cell.length_c   1.000
_cell.angle_alpha   90.00
_cell.angle_beta   90.00
_cell.angle_gamma   90.00
#
_symmetry.space_group_name_H-M   'P 1'
#
loop_
_entity.id
_entity.type
_entity.pdbx_description
1 polymer ?
#
loop_
_entity_poly.entity_id
_entity_poly.type
_entity_poly.pdbx_seq_one_letter_code
_entity_poly.pdbx_strand_id
1 'polypeptide(L)'
;MIPSSLLNRPFLPIATDRLTLRPLEEKDAEALAALANDARIAERLARLPHPYALADAHQFIAYARMGIQKGTHVSLAVIRRADQTFIGVVGLEEEVGFWLGVEFWGQGYGKEAVKALIHFAFFTLQQEELKGCALENNLGSRRIFEDLGFTQTGTKESTSVAYAGTKPAVTYALSRKDFIKRYNAIKRPLVGVVAAALINDKGELLVTERPEEKSLPGIWELPGGKMETGETPEYALIRELKEELHINVSEEDLHPLSFVSYRYDTFHMIMPIYLCKRWEGIPHGAEGQKLAWVTYSDLARFPLPPADILPAHHLADTLKEQGVWS
;
A
#
# COMPACT_ATOMS: atom_id res chain seq x y z
N MET A 1 -9.83 5.05 11.93
CA MET A 1 -8.79 5.07 12.99
C MET A 1 -7.95 3.81 12.86
N ILE A 2 -6.62 3.89 13.02
CA ILE A 2 -5.72 2.73 12.85
C ILE A 2 -5.95 1.73 13.99
N PRO A 3 -6.18 0.42 13.70
CA PRO A 3 -6.36 -0.60 14.73
C PRO A 3 -5.20 -0.65 15.72
N SER A 4 -5.49 -0.81 17.01
CA SER A 4 -4.48 -0.87 18.08
C SER A 4 -3.44 -1.97 17.88
N SER A 5 -3.82 -3.07 17.20
CA SER A 5 -2.90 -4.15 16.84
C SER A 5 -1.78 -3.68 15.90
N LEU A 6 -2.04 -2.70 15.05
CA LEU A 6 -1.07 -2.11 14.13
C LEU A 6 -0.32 -0.92 14.74
N LEU A 7 -0.80 -0.38 15.87
CA LEU A 7 -0.09 0.66 16.60
C LEU A 7 1.21 0.08 17.16
N ASN A 8 2.29 0.85 17.04
CA ASN A 8 3.67 0.45 17.38
C ASN A 8 4.36 -0.50 16.40
N ARG A 9 3.79 -0.74 15.22
CA ARG A 9 4.49 -1.42 14.12
C ARG A 9 5.05 -0.39 13.15
N PRO A 10 6.18 -0.70 12.48
CA PRO A 10 6.64 0.13 11.39
C PRO A 10 5.60 0.09 10.25
N PHE A 11 5.37 1.23 9.60
CA PHE A 11 4.44 1.30 8.48
C PHE A 11 5.09 0.64 7.26
N LEU A 12 4.45 -0.38 6.70
CA LEU A 12 4.93 -1.04 5.49
C LEU A 12 4.51 -0.23 4.24
N PRO A 13 5.45 0.24 3.41
CA PRO A 13 5.11 1.01 2.21
C PRO A 13 4.22 0.22 1.24
N ILE A 14 3.24 0.91 0.65
CA ILE A 14 2.30 0.31 -0.29
C ILE A 14 2.82 0.52 -1.71
N ALA A 15 3.22 -0.55 -2.39
CA ALA A 15 3.58 -0.48 -3.79
C ALA A 15 2.36 -0.61 -4.70
N THR A 16 2.41 0.07 -5.84
CA THR A 16 1.49 -0.11 -6.97
C THR A 16 2.31 -0.26 -8.25
N ASP A 17 1.63 -0.31 -9.39
CA ASP A 17 2.28 -0.42 -10.71
C ASP A 17 3.30 0.70 -10.93
N ARG A 18 2.95 1.95 -10.57
CA ARG A 18 3.79 3.12 -10.85
C ARG A 18 4.18 3.91 -9.62
N LEU A 19 3.58 3.63 -8.45
CA LEU A 19 3.72 4.44 -7.24
C LEU A 19 4.18 3.61 -6.04
N THR A 20 4.82 4.29 -5.10
CA THR A 20 5.02 3.82 -3.73
C THR A 20 4.38 4.83 -2.79
N LEU A 21 3.47 4.37 -1.94
CA LEU A 21 2.87 5.18 -0.87
C LEU A 21 3.58 4.86 0.43
N ARG A 22 4.28 5.84 1.00
CA ARG A 22 5.04 5.68 2.25
C ARG A 22 4.81 6.85 3.19
N PRO A 23 5.09 6.72 4.50
CA PRO A 23 5.07 7.86 5.41
C PRO A 23 5.96 9.00 4.87
N LEU A 24 5.52 10.24 5.13
CA LEU A 24 6.32 11.42 4.84
C LEU A 24 7.58 11.45 5.70
N GLU A 25 8.69 11.85 5.09
CA GLU A 25 10.01 12.01 5.71
C GLU A 25 10.45 13.48 5.65
N GLU A 26 11.35 13.91 6.55
CA GLU A 26 11.85 15.29 6.54
C GLU A 26 12.53 15.69 5.22
N LYS A 27 13.16 14.73 4.53
CA LYS A 27 13.77 14.96 3.21
C LYS A 27 12.74 15.32 2.12
N ASP A 28 11.46 15.02 2.33
CA ASP A 28 10.40 15.34 1.37
C ASP A 28 9.99 16.83 1.46
N ALA A 29 10.41 17.57 2.49
CA ALA A 29 9.92 18.92 2.78
C ALA A 29 10.14 19.91 1.63
N GLU A 30 11.31 19.88 0.99
CA GLU A 30 11.63 20.77 -0.13
C GLU A 30 10.76 20.48 -1.35
N ALA A 31 10.65 19.21 -1.75
CA ALA A 31 9.82 18.80 -2.88
C ALA A 31 8.33 19.06 -2.61
N LEU A 32 7.87 18.79 -1.38
CA LEU A 32 6.50 19.07 -0.94
C LEU A 32 6.21 20.57 -1.04
N ALA A 33 7.04 21.42 -0.44
CA ALA A 33 6.86 22.86 -0.47
C ALA A 33 6.87 23.41 -1.91
N ALA A 34 7.81 22.94 -2.74
CA ALA A 34 7.93 23.36 -4.13
C ALA A 34 6.66 23.05 -4.93
N LEU A 35 6.11 21.83 -4.81
CA LEU A 35 4.88 21.46 -5.50
C LEU A 35 3.65 22.14 -4.89
N ALA A 36 3.50 22.13 -3.57
CA ALA A 36 2.33 22.65 -2.85
C ALA A 36 2.16 24.17 -2.98
N ASN A 37 3.24 24.91 -3.22
CA ASN A 37 3.19 26.36 -3.40
C ASN A 37 2.61 26.78 -4.77
N ASP A 38 2.24 25.86 -5.66
CA ASP A 38 1.49 26.19 -6.87
C ASP A 38 0.05 26.61 -6.51
N ALA A 39 -0.32 27.85 -6.81
CA ALA A 39 -1.64 28.41 -6.51
C ALA A 39 -2.79 27.54 -7.08
N ARG A 40 -2.59 26.88 -8.22
CA ARG A 40 -3.61 26.00 -8.84
C ARG A 40 -3.94 24.78 -7.99
N ILE A 41 -3.01 24.34 -7.13
CA ILE A 41 -3.26 23.28 -6.14
C ILE A 41 -4.07 23.83 -4.98
N ALA A 42 -3.67 24.97 -4.41
CA ALA A 42 -4.39 25.61 -3.31
C ALA A 42 -5.83 26.01 -3.70
N GLU A 43 -6.06 26.40 -4.95
CA GLU A 43 -7.40 26.65 -5.52
C GLU A 43 -8.36 25.46 -5.38
N ARG A 44 -7.81 24.25 -5.41
CA ARG A 44 -8.53 22.97 -5.45
C ARG A 44 -8.64 22.28 -4.10
N LEU A 45 -7.99 22.82 -3.06
CA LEU A 45 -7.95 22.24 -1.72
C LEU A 45 -8.48 23.22 -0.68
N ALA A 46 -9.21 22.70 0.30
CA ALA A 46 -9.73 23.52 1.39
C ALA A 46 -8.64 23.88 2.41
N ARG A 47 -7.81 22.91 2.79
CA ARG A 47 -6.89 23.03 3.93
C ARG A 47 -5.47 23.51 3.58
N LEU A 48 -5.11 23.60 2.30
CA LEU A 48 -3.77 24.00 1.89
C LEU A 48 -3.65 25.53 1.90
N PRO A 49 -2.75 26.14 2.69
CA PRO A 49 -2.50 27.57 2.64
C PRO A 49 -1.77 27.96 1.34
N HIS A 50 -1.88 29.23 0.96
CA HIS A 50 -1.09 29.82 -0.11
C HIS A 50 -0.74 31.28 0.24
N PRO A 51 0.52 31.72 0.07
CA PRO A 51 1.69 30.92 -0.31
C PRO A 51 2.01 29.80 0.71
N TYR A 52 2.62 28.73 0.23
CA TYR A 52 3.02 27.56 1.02
C TYR A 52 4.54 27.56 1.19
N ALA A 53 5.02 27.75 2.41
CA ALA A 53 6.44 27.84 2.72
C ALA A 53 7.05 26.49 3.14
N LEU A 54 8.39 26.42 3.15
CA LEU A 54 9.11 25.25 3.65
C LEU A 54 8.77 24.93 5.12
N ALA A 55 8.53 25.96 5.94
CA ALA A 55 8.09 25.78 7.33
C ALA A 55 6.73 25.06 7.43
N ASP A 56 5.80 25.36 6.53
CA ASP A 56 4.50 24.69 6.47
C ASP A 56 4.66 23.21 6.11
N ALA A 57 5.60 22.89 5.21
CA ALA A 57 5.93 21.51 4.85
C ALA A 57 6.43 20.71 6.05
N HIS A 58 7.39 21.24 6.81
CA HIS A 58 7.89 20.59 8.02
C HIS A 58 6.78 20.38 9.06
N GLN A 59 5.92 21.38 9.26
CA GLN A 59 4.78 21.25 10.19
C GLN A 59 3.82 20.15 9.74
N PHE A 60 3.51 20.07 8.44
CA PHE A 60 2.64 19.04 7.89
C PHE A 60 3.26 17.63 7.98
N ILE A 61 4.56 17.50 7.72
CA ILE A 61 5.28 16.22 7.85
C ILE A 61 5.24 15.75 9.31
N ALA A 62 5.53 16.64 10.27
CA ALA A 62 5.45 16.33 11.69
C ALA A 62 4.02 15.91 12.10
N TYR A 63 3.00 16.62 11.62
CA TYR A 63 1.60 16.28 11.83
C TYR A 63 1.25 14.88 11.32
N ALA A 64 1.58 14.60 10.06
CA ALA A 64 1.32 13.32 9.38
C ALA A 64 1.99 12.14 10.12
N ARG A 65 3.25 12.31 10.52
CA ARG A 65 4.01 11.28 11.26
C ARG A 65 3.39 11.02 12.63
N MET A 66 3.03 12.08 13.36
CA MET A 66 2.38 11.94 14.65
C MET A 66 0.99 11.29 14.51
N GLY A 67 0.27 11.55 13.43
CA GLY A 67 -1.00 10.91 13.12
C GLY A 67 -0.91 9.40 12.98
N ILE A 68 0.08 8.91 12.22
CA ILE A 68 0.33 7.48 12.05
C ILE A 68 0.74 6.86 13.38
N GLN A 69 1.67 7.51 14.11
CA GLN A 69 2.17 7.02 15.39
C GLN A 69 1.05 6.89 16.45
N LYS A 70 0.13 7.86 16.50
CA LYS A 70 -1.00 7.87 17.45
C LYS A 70 -2.24 7.14 16.93
N GLY A 71 -2.24 6.69 15.67
CA GLY A 71 -3.39 6.02 15.06
C GLY A 71 -4.55 6.91 14.65
N THR A 72 -4.39 8.24 14.69
CA THR A 72 -5.50 9.18 14.47
C THR A 72 -5.81 9.40 13.00
N HIS A 73 -4.78 9.42 12.14
CA HIS A 73 -4.92 9.59 10.70
C HIS A 73 -3.70 9.02 9.96
N VAL A 74 -3.81 8.86 8.66
CA VAL A 74 -2.73 8.42 7.76
C VAL A 74 -2.55 9.44 6.67
N SER A 75 -1.34 9.94 6.48
CA SER A 75 -0.95 10.77 5.33
C SER A 75 0.36 10.23 4.78
N LEU A 76 0.37 9.93 3.49
CA LEU A 76 1.45 9.22 2.80
C LEU A 76 1.95 10.07 1.65
N ALA A 77 3.28 10.15 1.52
CA ALA A 77 3.93 10.63 0.32
C ALA A 77 3.60 9.69 -0.84
N VAL A 78 3.28 10.26 -1.99
CA VAL A 78 3.11 9.57 -3.26
C VAL A 78 4.42 9.68 -4.02
N ILE A 79 5.14 8.58 -4.15
CA ILE A 79 6.44 8.52 -4.82
C ILE A 79 6.30 7.81 -6.16
N ARG A 80 6.76 8.42 -7.25
CA ARG A 80 6.82 7.78 -8.57
C ARG A 80 7.99 6.80 -8.58
N ARG A 81 7.72 5.54 -8.94
CA ARG A 81 8.72 4.47 -8.85
C ARG A 81 9.85 4.58 -9.87
N ALA A 82 9.52 5.06 -11.08
CA ALA A 82 10.46 5.12 -12.21
C ALA A 82 11.74 5.92 -11.88
N ASP A 83 11.64 6.93 -11.01
CA ASP A 83 12.72 7.86 -10.72
C ASP A 83 12.75 8.34 -9.26
N GLN A 84 11.95 7.72 -8.38
CA GLN A 84 11.83 8.05 -6.96
C GLN A 84 11.36 9.48 -6.67
N THR A 85 10.71 10.14 -7.64
CA THR A 85 10.25 11.51 -7.49
C THR A 85 9.04 11.59 -6.55
N PHE A 86 9.07 12.53 -5.61
CA PHE A 86 7.88 12.90 -4.82
C PHE A 86 6.89 13.65 -5.72
N ILE A 87 5.65 13.16 -5.83
CA ILE A 87 4.65 13.75 -6.73
C ILE A 87 3.41 14.29 -6.02
N GLY A 88 3.29 14.08 -4.71
CA GLY A 88 2.18 14.59 -3.91
C GLY A 88 1.88 13.76 -2.66
N VAL A 89 0.67 13.90 -2.13
CA VAL A 89 0.23 13.28 -0.87
C VAL A 89 -1.16 12.68 -1.02
N VAL A 90 -1.37 11.54 -0.38
CA VAL A 90 -2.67 10.87 -0.22
C VAL A 90 -2.88 10.48 1.23
N GLY A 91 -4.09 10.57 1.75
CA GLY A 91 -4.35 10.31 3.16
C GLY A 91 -5.80 10.07 3.51
N LEU A 92 -5.98 9.55 4.72
CA LEU A 92 -7.25 9.28 5.37
C LEU A 92 -7.20 9.81 6.80
N GLU A 93 -8.07 10.78 7.08
CA GLU A 93 -8.40 11.21 8.44
C GLU A 93 -9.89 10.92 8.67
N GLU A 94 -10.74 11.96 8.69
CA GLU A 94 -12.20 11.82 8.63
C GLU A 94 -12.67 11.55 7.19
N GLU A 95 -11.93 12.10 6.22
CA GLU A 95 -12.21 12.00 4.79
C GLU A 95 -10.93 11.60 4.05
N VAL A 96 -11.10 10.90 2.93
CA VAL A 96 -10.05 10.64 1.95
C VAL A 96 -9.67 11.97 1.32
N GLY A 97 -8.38 12.32 1.42
CA GLY A 97 -7.80 13.52 0.84
C GLY A 97 -6.56 13.19 0.00
N PHE A 98 -6.35 13.93 -1.07
CA PHE A 98 -5.14 13.81 -1.88
C PHE A 98 -4.86 15.07 -2.68
N TRP A 99 -3.60 15.27 -3.04
CA TRP A 99 -3.18 16.26 -4.01
C TRP A 99 -1.91 15.79 -4.70
N LEU A 100 -1.71 16.23 -5.95
CA LEU A 100 -0.52 15.96 -6.73
C LEU A 100 0.01 17.27 -7.31
N GLY A 101 1.31 17.35 -7.55
CA GLY A 101 1.93 18.42 -8.33
C GLY A 101 1.24 18.58 -9.69
N VAL A 102 1.10 19.82 -10.16
CA VAL A 102 0.32 20.14 -11.37
C VAL A 102 0.83 19.40 -12.61
N GLU A 103 2.15 19.24 -12.71
CA GLU A 103 2.82 18.52 -13.79
C GLU A 103 2.44 17.02 -13.86
N PHE A 104 1.90 16.45 -12.78
CA PHE A 104 1.50 15.04 -12.69
C PHE A 104 -0.01 14.81 -12.91
N TRP A 105 -0.78 15.87 -13.18
CA TRP A 105 -2.22 15.76 -13.42
C TRP A 105 -2.55 15.10 -14.75
N GLY A 106 -3.73 14.46 -14.84
CA GLY A 106 -4.20 13.82 -16.07
C GLY A 106 -3.53 12.50 -16.45
N GLN A 107 -2.52 12.05 -15.68
CA GLN A 107 -1.73 10.84 -15.96
C GLN A 107 -2.24 9.59 -15.19
N GLY A 108 -3.34 9.72 -14.45
CA GLY A 108 -3.96 8.63 -13.69
C GLY A 108 -3.36 8.35 -12.31
N TYR A 109 -2.28 9.03 -11.91
CA TYR A 109 -1.63 8.82 -10.61
C TYR A 109 -2.57 9.05 -9.42
N GLY A 110 -3.42 10.07 -9.46
CA GLY A 110 -4.34 10.35 -8.35
C GLY A 110 -5.34 9.22 -8.12
N LYS A 111 -5.88 8.65 -9.20
CA LYS A 111 -6.78 7.50 -9.14
C LYS A 111 -6.06 6.26 -8.60
N GLU A 112 -4.83 6.01 -9.04
CA GLU A 112 -4.02 4.89 -8.57
C GLU A 112 -3.70 4.99 -7.07
N ALA A 113 -3.27 6.17 -6.60
CA ALA A 113 -2.97 6.42 -5.19
C ALA A 113 -4.21 6.26 -4.30
N VAL A 114 -5.35 6.86 -4.70
CA VAL A 114 -6.60 6.76 -3.93
C VAL A 114 -7.13 5.33 -3.92
N LYS A 115 -7.03 4.59 -5.03
CA LYS A 115 -7.41 3.16 -5.08
C LYS A 115 -6.59 2.32 -4.09
N ALA A 116 -5.28 2.52 -4.04
CA ALA A 116 -4.42 1.83 -3.09
C ALA A 116 -4.76 2.19 -1.63
N LEU A 117 -5.05 3.47 -1.34
CA LEU A 117 -5.52 3.91 -0.02
C LEU A 117 -6.86 3.26 0.37
N ILE A 118 -7.83 3.15 -0.54
CA ILE A 118 -9.12 2.49 -0.29
C ILE A 118 -8.90 1.03 0.11
N HIS A 119 -8.05 0.31 -0.64
CA HIS A 119 -7.71 -1.07 -0.32
C HIS A 119 -7.09 -1.18 1.07
N PHE A 120 -6.08 -0.35 1.37
CA PHE A 120 -5.46 -0.30 2.68
C PHE A 120 -6.47 0.01 3.79
N ALA A 121 -7.36 0.97 3.58
CA ALA A 121 -8.34 1.37 4.58
C ALA A 121 -9.38 0.27 4.88
N PHE A 122 -9.86 -0.45 3.87
CA PHE A 122 -10.86 -1.52 4.07
C PHE A 122 -10.26 -2.85 4.53
N PHE A 123 -9.08 -3.23 4.02
CA PHE A 123 -8.50 -4.55 4.29
C PHE A 123 -7.48 -4.54 5.43
N THR A 124 -6.74 -3.43 5.62
CA THR A 124 -5.74 -3.32 6.68
C THR A 124 -6.26 -2.53 7.87
N LEU A 125 -6.86 -1.35 7.63
CA LEU A 125 -7.41 -0.52 8.71
C LEU A 125 -8.83 -0.92 9.14
N GLN A 126 -9.45 -1.87 8.42
CA GLN A 126 -10.79 -2.40 8.70
C GLN A 126 -11.87 -1.33 8.88
N GLN A 127 -11.81 -0.23 8.10
CA GLN A 127 -12.88 0.78 8.12
C GLN A 127 -14.16 0.20 7.51
N GLU A 128 -15.33 0.62 8.00
CA GLU A 128 -16.62 0.18 7.45
C GLU A 128 -17.18 1.14 6.39
N GLU A 129 -16.74 2.40 6.41
CA GLU A 129 -17.12 3.44 5.47
C GLU A 129 -15.95 4.40 5.27
N LEU A 130 -15.81 4.90 4.04
CA LEU A 130 -14.90 5.99 3.69
C LEU A 130 -15.71 7.18 3.20
N LYS A 131 -15.33 8.38 3.65
CA LYS A 131 -15.90 9.65 3.19
C LYS A 131 -14.91 10.38 2.33
N GLY A 132 -15.41 11.25 1.45
CA GLY A 132 -14.60 12.10 0.60
C GLY A 132 -15.26 13.44 0.41
N CYS A 133 -14.46 14.45 0.11
CA CYS A 133 -14.96 15.76 -0.23
C CYS A 133 -14.14 16.35 -1.38
N ALA A 134 -14.82 16.94 -2.35
CA ALA A 134 -14.20 17.69 -3.43
C ALA A 134 -14.92 19.02 -3.59
N LEU A 135 -14.16 20.11 -3.79
CA LEU A 135 -14.76 21.40 -4.16
C LEU A 135 -15.58 21.24 -5.44
N GLU A 136 -16.69 21.96 -5.56
CA GLU A 136 -17.63 21.79 -6.66
C GLU A 136 -16.99 21.96 -8.05
N ASN A 137 -16.04 22.90 -8.15
CA ASN A 137 -15.25 23.19 -9.35
C ASN A 137 -14.07 22.23 -9.57
N ASN A 138 -13.73 21.37 -8.62
CA ASN A 138 -12.64 20.39 -8.73
C ASN A 138 -13.15 19.09 -9.40
N LEU A 139 -13.42 19.18 -10.69
CA LEU A 139 -13.95 18.08 -11.50
C LEU A 139 -13.03 16.84 -11.51
N GLY A 140 -11.71 17.03 -11.38
CA GLY A 140 -10.74 15.94 -11.34
C GLY A 140 -10.93 15.04 -10.12
N SER A 141 -11.04 15.62 -8.91
CA SER A 141 -11.27 14.85 -7.69
C SER A 141 -12.65 14.19 -7.66
N ARG A 142 -13.68 14.89 -8.15
CA ARG A 142 -15.05 14.35 -8.27
C ARG A 142 -15.08 13.09 -9.13
N ARG A 143 -14.46 13.15 -10.32
CA ARG A 143 -14.36 12.00 -11.22
C ARG A 143 -13.60 10.83 -10.61
N ILE A 144 -12.54 11.10 -9.83
CA ILE A 144 -11.81 10.03 -9.12
C ILE A 144 -12.72 9.33 -8.11
N PHE A 145 -13.48 10.08 -7.30
CA PHE A 145 -14.43 9.49 -6.35
C PHE A 145 -15.49 8.65 -7.07
N GLU A 146 -16.13 9.19 -8.11
CA GLU A 146 -17.17 8.52 -8.88
C GLU A 146 -16.65 7.25 -9.58
N ASP A 147 -15.50 7.32 -10.24
CA ASP A 147 -14.86 6.17 -10.90
C ASP A 147 -14.55 5.03 -9.93
N LEU A 148 -14.10 5.38 -8.72
CA LEU A 148 -13.76 4.44 -7.65
C LEU A 148 -14.99 3.97 -6.86
N GLY A 149 -16.18 4.41 -7.25
CA GLY A 149 -17.45 3.89 -6.76
C GLY A 149 -18.03 4.61 -5.55
N PHE A 150 -17.46 5.75 -5.14
CA PHE A 150 -18.11 6.61 -4.16
C PHE A 150 -19.41 7.16 -4.74
N THR A 151 -20.41 7.31 -3.89
CA THR A 151 -21.68 7.97 -4.22
C THR A 151 -21.71 9.36 -3.61
N GLN A 152 -22.29 10.32 -4.34
CA GLN A 152 -22.51 11.65 -3.80
C GLN A 152 -23.56 11.59 -2.68
N THR A 153 -23.24 12.17 -1.53
CA THR A 153 -24.12 12.19 -0.34
C THR A 153 -24.74 13.55 -0.08
N GLY A 154 -24.22 14.62 -0.67
CA GLY A 154 -24.72 15.97 -0.47
C GLY A 154 -23.71 17.05 -0.88
N THR A 155 -23.91 18.23 -0.31
CA THR A 155 -22.99 19.37 -0.42
C THR A 155 -22.73 19.97 0.97
N LYS A 156 -21.57 20.61 1.15
CA LYS A 156 -21.20 21.35 2.36
C LYS A 156 -20.43 22.61 2.00
N GLU A 157 -20.43 23.58 2.90
CA GLU A 157 -19.50 24.71 2.85
C GLU A 157 -18.15 24.27 3.41
N SER A 158 -17.10 24.41 2.62
CA SER A 158 -15.74 24.04 3.01
C SER A 158 -14.90 25.31 3.17
N THR A 159 -14.32 25.49 4.35
CA THR A 159 -13.47 26.66 4.62
C THR A 159 -12.15 26.51 3.90
N SER A 160 -11.84 27.47 3.02
CA SER A 160 -10.59 27.54 2.28
C SER A 160 -9.57 28.41 3.02
N VAL A 161 -8.47 27.79 3.46
CA VAL A 161 -7.38 28.47 4.16
C VAL A 161 -6.71 29.51 3.25
N ALA A 162 -6.48 29.16 1.97
CA ALA A 162 -5.82 30.05 1.00
C ALA A 162 -6.62 31.34 0.68
N TYR A 163 -7.96 31.31 0.78
CA TYR A 163 -8.81 32.44 0.36
C TYR A 163 -9.59 33.09 1.51
N ALA A 164 -9.37 32.65 2.76
CA ALA A 164 -10.06 33.15 3.95
C ALA A 164 -11.60 33.27 3.75
N GLY A 165 -12.22 32.21 3.22
CA GLY A 165 -13.66 32.16 2.93
C GLY A 165 -14.17 30.73 2.75
N THR A 166 -15.46 30.55 2.52
CA THR A 166 -16.04 29.21 2.24
C THR A 166 -16.23 28.99 0.74
N LYS A 167 -16.10 27.75 0.32
CA LYS A 167 -16.39 27.30 -1.04
C LYS A 167 -17.35 26.10 -0.98
N PRO A 168 -18.33 26.01 -1.89
CA PRO A 168 -19.21 24.85 -1.96
C PRO A 168 -18.39 23.61 -2.34
N ALA A 169 -18.67 22.52 -1.64
CA ALA A 169 -18.01 21.25 -1.86
C ALA A 169 -19.03 20.13 -1.89
N VAL A 170 -18.80 19.15 -2.76
CA VAL A 170 -19.60 17.94 -2.88
C VAL A 170 -19.03 16.90 -1.92
N THR A 171 -19.92 16.25 -1.16
CA THR A 171 -19.55 15.17 -0.24
C THR A 171 -19.84 13.82 -0.87
N TYR A 172 -18.99 12.85 -0.56
CA TYR A 172 -19.00 11.51 -1.11
C TYR A 172 -18.87 10.46 0.00
N ALA A 173 -19.46 9.29 -0.20
CA ALA A 173 -19.25 8.14 0.69
C ALA A 173 -19.09 6.84 -0.10
N LEU A 174 -18.35 5.91 0.46
CA LEU A 174 -18.19 4.54 -0.04
C LEU A 174 -18.24 3.60 1.15
N SER A 175 -19.30 2.80 1.25
CA SER A 175 -19.37 1.74 2.26
C SER A 175 -18.51 0.55 1.85
N ARG A 176 -17.94 -0.15 2.82
CA ARG A 176 -17.20 -1.40 2.59
C ARG A 176 -18.06 -2.43 1.87
N LYS A 177 -19.35 -2.49 2.22
CA LYS A 177 -20.34 -3.37 1.59
C LYS A 177 -20.51 -3.07 0.10
N ASP A 178 -20.69 -1.80 -0.27
CA ASP A 178 -20.86 -1.40 -1.67
C ASP A 178 -19.57 -1.55 -2.46
N PHE A 179 -18.43 -1.25 -1.83
CA PHE A 179 -17.12 -1.56 -2.37
C PHE A 179 -17.03 -3.05 -2.70
N ILE A 180 -17.24 -3.95 -1.73
CA ILE A 180 -17.20 -5.41 -1.94
C ILE A 180 -18.18 -5.87 -3.02
N LYS A 181 -19.41 -5.32 -3.05
CA LYS A 181 -20.41 -5.63 -4.07
C LYS A 181 -19.92 -5.28 -5.48
N ARG A 182 -19.44 -4.05 -5.69
CA ARG A 182 -18.86 -3.61 -6.98
C ARG A 182 -17.63 -4.43 -7.33
N TYR A 183 -16.78 -4.67 -6.34
CA TYR A 183 -15.57 -5.46 -6.45
C TYR A 183 -15.89 -6.89 -6.91
N ASN A 184 -16.98 -7.50 -6.41
CA ASN A 184 -17.44 -8.86 -6.74
C ASN A 184 -18.19 -8.95 -8.08
N ALA A 185 -18.75 -7.85 -8.59
CA ALA A 185 -19.54 -7.83 -9.82
C ALA A 185 -18.68 -8.08 -11.07
N ILE A 186 -17.39 -7.74 -11.03
CA ILE A 186 -16.46 -7.92 -12.14
C ILE A 186 -15.96 -9.37 -12.12
N LYS A 187 -16.35 -10.16 -13.12
CA LYS A 187 -15.83 -11.52 -13.29
C LYS A 187 -14.39 -11.44 -13.79
N ARG A 188 -13.47 -12.00 -13.00
CA ARG A 188 -12.04 -12.08 -13.29
C ARG A 188 -11.61 -13.54 -13.18
N PRO A 189 -10.66 -14.00 -14.00
CA PRO A 189 -10.05 -15.31 -13.81
C PRO A 189 -9.43 -15.39 -12.41
N LEU A 190 -9.56 -16.54 -11.77
CA LEU A 190 -8.87 -16.85 -10.53
C LEU A 190 -7.46 -17.31 -10.86
N VAL A 191 -6.46 -16.74 -10.20
CA VAL A 191 -5.06 -17.11 -10.33
C VAL A 191 -4.56 -17.55 -8.96
N GLY A 192 -4.04 -18.77 -8.90
CA GLY A 192 -3.39 -19.32 -7.73
C GLY A 192 -1.92 -18.94 -7.71
N VAL A 193 -1.48 -18.35 -6.60
CA VAL A 193 -0.07 -18.06 -6.30
C VAL A 193 0.24 -18.73 -4.96
N VAL A 194 1.47 -19.13 -4.70
CA VAL A 194 1.90 -19.63 -3.39
C VAL A 194 3.11 -18.84 -2.93
N ALA A 195 3.25 -18.66 -1.63
CA ALA A 195 4.39 -17.95 -1.06
C ALA A 195 4.90 -18.62 0.21
N ALA A 196 6.21 -18.53 0.44
CA ALA A 196 6.86 -18.98 1.65
C ALA A 196 7.31 -17.80 2.51
N ALA A 197 6.93 -17.82 3.79
CA ALA A 197 7.62 -17.07 4.83
C ALA A 197 8.80 -17.91 5.34
N LEU A 198 9.95 -17.80 4.67
CA LEU A 198 11.20 -18.48 5.07
C LEU A 198 11.86 -17.71 6.21
N ILE A 199 12.03 -18.35 7.36
CA ILE A 199 12.63 -17.74 8.56
C ILE A 199 13.93 -18.47 8.90
N ASN A 200 15.04 -17.73 8.95
CA ASN A 200 16.33 -18.30 9.34
C ASN A 200 16.49 -18.42 10.88
N ASP A 201 17.60 -19.00 11.33
CA ASP A 201 17.89 -19.21 12.75
C ASP A 201 18.02 -17.91 13.56
N LYS A 202 18.23 -16.76 12.89
CA LYS A 202 18.25 -15.42 13.52
C LYS A 202 16.87 -14.79 13.60
N GLY A 203 15.83 -15.50 13.14
CA GLY A 203 14.47 -15.00 13.02
C GLY A 203 14.25 -14.09 11.83
N GLU A 204 15.20 -13.89 10.92
CA GLU A 204 15.00 -12.98 9.78
C GLU A 204 14.13 -13.65 8.70
N LEU A 205 13.27 -12.85 8.06
CA LEU A 205 12.44 -13.25 6.93
C LEU A 205 13.21 -13.09 5.62
N LEU A 206 13.16 -14.08 4.73
CA LEU A 206 13.66 -13.93 3.37
C LEU A 206 12.64 -13.18 2.50
N VAL A 207 13.09 -12.13 1.82
CA VAL A 207 12.38 -11.46 0.73
C VAL A 207 13.24 -11.46 -0.54
N THR A 208 12.58 -11.51 -1.70
CA THR A 208 13.22 -11.47 -3.02
C THR A 208 12.79 -10.24 -3.79
N GLU A 209 13.71 -9.66 -4.55
CA GLU A 209 13.42 -8.54 -5.46
C GLU A 209 13.02 -9.07 -6.83
N ARG A 210 11.85 -8.67 -7.33
CA ARG A 210 11.39 -9.07 -8.67
C ARG A 210 12.41 -8.69 -9.76
N PRO A 211 12.83 -9.64 -10.62
CA PRO A 211 13.69 -9.37 -11.76
C PRO A 211 13.13 -8.30 -12.70
N GLU A 212 13.99 -7.65 -13.49
CA GLU A 212 13.60 -6.58 -14.42
C GLU A 212 12.62 -7.07 -15.49
N GLU A 213 12.68 -8.35 -15.88
CA GLU A 213 11.81 -8.93 -16.91
C GLU A 213 10.42 -9.36 -16.38
N LYS A 214 10.20 -9.40 -15.06
CA LYS A 214 8.89 -9.75 -14.46
C LYS A 214 8.01 -8.50 -14.29
N SER A 215 6.69 -8.69 -14.15
CA SER A 215 5.79 -7.57 -13.85
C SER A 215 6.15 -6.95 -12.49
N LEU A 216 6.15 -5.62 -12.40
CA LEU A 216 6.52 -4.86 -11.19
C LEU A 216 8.00 -5.04 -10.75
N PRO A 217 8.98 -4.75 -11.62
CA PRO A 217 10.40 -4.90 -11.29
C PRO A 217 10.79 -4.03 -10.09
N GLY A 218 11.70 -4.53 -9.25
CA GLY A 218 12.18 -3.82 -8.06
C GLY A 218 11.19 -3.73 -6.89
N ILE A 219 10.05 -4.44 -6.96
CA ILE A 219 9.23 -4.74 -5.77
C ILE A 219 9.86 -5.92 -5.03
N TRP A 220 9.82 -5.86 -3.71
CA TRP A 220 10.20 -6.97 -2.86
C TRP A 220 8.97 -7.77 -2.44
N GLU A 221 9.07 -9.09 -2.46
CA GLU A 221 7.98 -10.01 -2.14
C GLU A 221 8.45 -11.24 -1.39
N LEU A 222 7.50 -12.01 -0.89
CA LEU A 222 7.77 -13.36 -0.38
C LEU A 222 8.11 -14.29 -1.54
N PRO A 223 9.12 -15.17 -1.43
CA PRO A 223 9.47 -16.12 -2.48
C PRO A 223 8.34 -17.11 -2.75
N GLY A 224 8.19 -17.50 -4.00
CA GLY A 224 7.11 -18.37 -4.47
C GLY A 224 6.58 -17.90 -5.83
N GLY A 225 5.53 -18.55 -6.31
CA GLY A 225 5.07 -18.31 -7.67
C GLY A 225 3.71 -18.89 -7.99
N LYS A 226 3.40 -18.97 -9.28
CA LYS A 226 2.07 -19.37 -9.74
C LYS A 226 1.93 -20.89 -9.65
N MET A 227 0.75 -21.33 -9.23
CA MET A 227 0.41 -22.76 -9.30
C MET A 227 0.17 -23.19 -10.73
N GLU A 228 0.70 -24.33 -11.13
CA GLU A 228 0.38 -24.96 -12.40
C GLU A 228 -0.92 -25.78 -12.31
N THR A 229 -1.43 -26.20 -13.47
CA THR A 229 -2.69 -26.94 -13.53
C THR A 229 -2.51 -28.33 -12.93
N GLY A 230 -3.25 -28.61 -11.86
CA GLY A 230 -3.24 -29.91 -11.18
C GLY A 230 -2.22 -30.03 -10.04
N GLU A 231 -1.41 -29.00 -9.79
CA GLU A 231 -0.52 -28.95 -8.63
C GLU A 231 -1.30 -28.72 -7.32
N THR A 232 -0.81 -29.32 -6.23
CA THR A 232 -1.17 -28.86 -4.88
C THR A 232 -0.38 -27.60 -4.54
N PRO A 233 -0.88 -26.72 -3.65
CA PRO A 233 -0.13 -25.53 -3.24
C PRO A 233 1.25 -25.86 -2.64
N GLU A 234 1.35 -26.94 -1.88
CA GLU A 234 2.61 -27.41 -1.27
C GLU A 234 3.63 -27.81 -2.34
N TYR A 235 3.21 -28.59 -3.35
CA TYR A 235 4.09 -29.02 -4.43
C TYR A 235 4.53 -27.84 -5.31
N ALA A 236 3.60 -26.95 -5.64
CA ALA A 236 3.91 -25.71 -6.36
C ALA A 236 4.96 -24.89 -5.58
N LEU A 237 4.81 -24.76 -4.26
CA LEU A 237 5.76 -23.98 -3.46
C LEU A 237 7.14 -24.65 -3.39
N ILE A 238 7.20 -25.97 -3.23
CA ILE A 238 8.47 -26.71 -3.25
C ILE A 238 9.20 -26.52 -4.59
N ARG A 239 8.46 -26.60 -5.72
CA ARG A 239 9.01 -26.36 -7.06
C ARG A 239 9.55 -24.93 -7.19
N GLU A 240 8.75 -23.93 -6.86
CA GLU A 240 9.13 -22.51 -6.96
C GLU A 240 10.36 -22.19 -6.09
N LEU A 241 10.41 -22.68 -4.83
CA LEU A 241 11.58 -22.48 -3.97
C LEU A 241 12.84 -23.18 -4.53
N LYS A 242 12.67 -24.30 -5.24
CA LYS A 242 13.78 -24.97 -5.92
C LYS A 242 14.27 -24.18 -7.13
N GLU A 243 13.35 -23.66 -7.94
CA GLU A 243 13.63 -22.91 -9.17
C GLU A 243 14.22 -21.52 -8.86
N GLU A 244 13.62 -20.79 -7.91
CA GLU A 244 14.01 -19.41 -7.60
C GLU A 244 15.19 -19.32 -6.63
N LEU A 245 15.27 -20.23 -5.64
CA LEU A 245 16.23 -20.13 -4.53
C LEU A 245 17.24 -21.27 -4.45
N HIS A 246 17.07 -22.32 -5.28
CA HIS A 246 17.89 -23.52 -5.29
C HIS A 246 17.91 -24.33 -3.97
N ILE A 247 16.88 -24.18 -3.13
CA ILE A 247 16.74 -24.94 -1.88
C ILE A 247 15.80 -26.13 -2.03
N ASN A 248 15.99 -27.16 -1.21
CA ASN A 248 15.02 -28.27 -1.10
C ASN A 248 14.20 -28.08 0.18
N VAL A 249 12.89 -28.22 0.08
CA VAL A 249 11.95 -28.15 1.21
C VAL A 249 11.10 -29.41 1.22
N SER A 250 10.94 -30.02 2.39
CA SER A 250 10.00 -31.13 2.59
C SER A 250 8.59 -30.59 2.81
N GLU A 251 7.57 -31.30 2.34
CA GLU A 251 6.16 -30.92 2.56
C GLU A 251 5.82 -30.81 4.06
N GLU A 252 6.45 -31.62 4.90
CA GLU A 252 6.24 -31.60 6.35
C GLU A 252 6.75 -30.33 7.05
N ASP A 253 7.69 -29.61 6.41
CA ASP A 253 8.25 -28.34 6.89
C ASP A 253 7.48 -27.12 6.38
N LEU A 254 6.44 -27.33 5.55
CA LEU A 254 5.53 -26.28 5.10
C LEU A 254 4.31 -26.21 6.02
N HIS A 255 4.31 -25.25 6.93
CA HIS A 255 3.19 -25.05 7.86
C HIS A 255 2.24 -23.95 7.34
N PRO A 256 0.95 -24.22 7.11
CA PRO A 256 0.00 -23.20 6.69
C PRO A 256 -0.03 -22.03 7.68
N LEU A 257 0.23 -20.82 7.20
CA LEU A 257 0.26 -19.61 8.01
C LEU A 257 -0.99 -18.77 7.81
N SER A 258 -1.28 -18.42 6.56
CA SER A 258 -2.43 -17.58 6.20
C SER A 258 -2.73 -17.71 4.71
N PHE A 259 -3.69 -16.93 4.22
CA PHE A 259 -3.87 -16.74 2.79
C PHE A 259 -4.28 -15.31 2.48
N VAL A 260 -3.97 -14.87 1.26
CA VAL A 260 -4.40 -13.58 0.73
C VAL A 260 -5.43 -13.79 -0.36
N SER A 261 -6.42 -12.91 -0.36
CA SER A 261 -7.36 -12.75 -1.47
C SER A 261 -7.25 -11.31 -1.96
N TYR A 262 -6.57 -11.13 -3.10
CA TYR A 262 -6.31 -9.81 -3.67
C TYR A 262 -6.84 -9.72 -5.09
N ARG A 263 -7.40 -8.57 -5.50
CA ARG A 263 -7.82 -8.38 -6.89
C ARG A 263 -6.97 -7.34 -7.58
N TYR A 264 -6.31 -7.80 -8.62
CA TYR A 264 -5.76 -6.95 -9.66
C TYR A 264 -6.87 -6.54 -10.63
N ASP A 265 -6.57 -5.63 -11.53
CA ASP A 265 -7.56 -5.16 -12.51
C ASP A 265 -8.00 -6.26 -13.48
N THR A 266 -7.08 -7.19 -13.78
CA THR A 266 -7.26 -8.24 -14.79
C THR A 266 -7.56 -9.62 -14.20
N PHE A 267 -7.15 -9.92 -12.96
CA PHE A 267 -7.36 -11.22 -12.31
C PHE A 267 -7.62 -11.12 -10.80
N HIS A 268 -8.21 -12.17 -10.23
CA HIS A 268 -8.33 -12.37 -8.78
C HIS A 268 -7.23 -13.32 -8.34
N MET A 269 -6.33 -12.87 -7.47
CA MET A 269 -5.27 -13.69 -6.88
C MET A 269 -5.73 -14.32 -5.56
N ILE A 270 -5.52 -15.63 -5.42
CA ILE A 270 -5.56 -16.32 -4.13
C ILE A 270 -4.16 -16.84 -3.86
N MET A 271 -3.63 -16.49 -2.69
CA MET A 271 -2.26 -16.83 -2.31
C MET A 271 -2.19 -17.48 -0.93
N PRO A 272 -2.15 -18.81 -0.83
CA PRO A 272 -1.77 -19.50 0.39
C PRO A 272 -0.31 -19.18 0.75
N ILE A 273 -0.07 -18.98 2.04
CA ILE A 273 1.24 -18.62 2.57
C ILE A 273 1.64 -19.66 3.62
N TYR A 274 2.84 -20.21 3.47
CA TYR A 274 3.38 -21.23 4.35
C TYR A 274 4.58 -20.68 5.13
N LEU A 275 4.60 -20.92 6.43
CA LEU A 275 5.77 -20.71 7.28
C LEU A 275 6.72 -21.89 7.12
N CYS A 276 7.99 -21.61 6.82
CA CYS A 276 9.02 -22.62 6.69
C CYS A 276 10.29 -22.17 7.43
N LYS A 277 10.78 -23.02 8.34
CA LYS A 277 11.97 -22.76 9.16
C LYS A 277 13.11 -23.77 8.90
N ARG A 278 12.87 -24.73 8.01
CA ARG A 278 13.78 -25.86 7.73
C ARG A 278 13.78 -26.14 6.24
N TRP A 279 14.98 -26.24 5.68
CA TRP A 279 15.23 -26.53 4.28
C TRP A 279 16.68 -27.01 4.13
N GLU A 280 17.01 -27.58 2.98
CA GLU A 280 18.37 -27.95 2.61
C GLU A 280 18.93 -26.99 1.55
N GLY A 281 20.20 -26.64 1.68
CA GLY A 281 20.90 -25.71 0.78
C GLY A 281 20.95 -24.27 1.30
N ILE A 282 21.67 -23.41 0.57
CA ILE A 282 21.82 -21.99 0.88
C ILE A 282 21.03 -21.20 -0.17
N PRO A 283 19.98 -20.46 0.24
CA PRO A 283 19.21 -19.64 -0.69
C PRO A 283 20.08 -18.65 -1.46
N HIS A 284 19.92 -18.61 -2.78
CA HIS A 284 20.50 -17.60 -3.67
C HIS A 284 19.55 -17.37 -4.86
N GLY A 285 19.61 -16.21 -5.50
CA GLY A 285 18.73 -15.90 -6.62
C GLY A 285 19.14 -16.66 -7.88
N ALA A 286 18.55 -17.84 -8.09
CA ALA A 286 18.86 -18.71 -9.22
C ALA A 286 18.39 -18.13 -10.57
N GLU A 287 17.46 -17.17 -10.55
CA GLU A 287 16.99 -16.40 -11.70
C GLU A 287 17.60 -14.99 -11.76
N GLY A 288 18.62 -14.70 -10.95
CA GLY A 288 19.27 -13.38 -10.89
C GLY A 288 18.55 -12.34 -10.01
N GLN A 289 17.53 -12.75 -9.25
CA GLN A 289 16.88 -11.91 -8.24
C GLN A 289 17.83 -11.57 -7.07
N LYS A 290 17.68 -10.38 -6.50
CA LYS A 290 18.34 -10.05 -5.23
C LYS A 290 17.57 -10.67 -4.07
N LEU A 291 18.30 -11.10 -3.05
CA LEU A 291 17.74 -11.63 -1.80
C LEU A 291 18.10 -10.68 -0.67
N ALA A 292 17.20 -10.56 0.31
CA ALA A 292 17.48 -9.89 1.57
C ALA A 292 16.86 -10.68 2.73
N TRP A 293 17.66 -10.91 3.76
CA TRP A 293 17.17 -11.36 5.06
C TRP A 293 16.82 -10.11 5.88
N VAL A 294 15.57 -10.00 6.30
CA VAL A 294 15.04 -8.78 6.91
C VAL A 294 14.36 -9.09 8.24
N THR A 295 14.59 -8.22 9.22
CA THR A 295 13.75 -8.19 10.41
C THR A 295 12.41 -7.54 10.07
N TYR A 296 11.39 -7.72 10.92
CA TYR A 296 10.13 -7.01 10.75
C TYR A 296 10.30 -5.49 10.71
N SER A 297 11.23 -4.97 11.53
CA SER A 297 11.53 -3.54 11.58
C SER A 297 12.14 -3.04 10.28
N ASP A 298 13.00 -3.84 9.66
CA ASP A 298 13.63 -3.50 8.38
C ASP A 298 12.69 -3.65 7.19
N LEU A 299 11.62 -4.45 7.31
CA LEU A 299 10.63 -4.66 6.25
C LEU A 299 10.00 -3.35 5.77
N ALA A 300 9.88 -2.35 6.63
CA ALA A 300 9.37 -1.02 6.26
C ALA A 300 10.28 -0.24 5.29
N ARG A 301 11.51 -0.70 5.06
CA ARG A 301 12.41 -0.15 4.03
C ARG A 301 12.12 -0.70 2.64
N PHE A 302 11.32 -1.77 2.56
CA PHE A 302 11.05 -2.48 1.33
C PHE A 302 9.61 -2.20 0.87
N PRO A 303 9.40 -1.71 -0.36
CA PRO A 303 8.06 -1.56 -0.89
C PRO A 303 7.47 -2.94 -1.19
N LEU A 304 6.39 -3.29 -0.49
CA LEU A 304 5.66 -4.54 -0.69
C LEU A 304 4.44 -4.32 -1.59
N PRO A 305 4.04 -5.30 -2.39
CA PRO A 305 2.75 -5.22 -3.08
C PRO A 305 1.62 -5.21 -2.05
N PRO A 306 0.45 -4.62 -2.33
CA PRO A 306 -0.60 -4.48 -1.32
C PRO A 306 -1.16 -5.84 -0.85
N ALA A 307 -0.99 -6.87 -1.67
CA ALA A 307 -1.31 -8.25 -1.32
C ALA A 307 -0.45 -8.79 -0.16
N ASP A 308 0.80 -8.33 -0.01
CA ASP A 308 1.77 -8.91 0.91
C ASP A 308 1.85 -8.16 2.25
N ILE A 309 1.28 -6.94 2.31
CA ILE A 309 1.28 -6.11 3.53
C ILE A 309 0.53 -6.79 4.67
N LEU A 310 -0.69 -7.28 4.43
CA LEU A 310 -1.49 -7.93 5.48
C LEU A 310 -0.84 -9.24 5.97
N PRO A 311 -0.36 -10.13 5.09
CA PRO A 311 0.48 -11.27 5.49
C PRO A 311 1.68 -10.89 6.33
N ALA A 312 2.42 -9.86 5.94
CA ALA A 312 3.58 -9.42 6.70
C ALA A 312 3.20 -8.99 8.12
N HIS A 313 2.05 -8.32 8.29
CA HIS A 313 1.51 -8.03 9.63
C HIS A 313 1.13 -9.30 10.39
N HIS A 314 0.40 -10.24 9.78
CA HIS A 314 0.01 -11.49 10.44
C HIS A 314 1.22 -12.37 10.82
N LEU A 315 2.21 -12.46 9.93
CA LEU A 315 3.46 -13.14 10.20
C LEU A 315 4.15 -12.55 11.43
N ALA A 316 4.14 -11.21 11.57
CA ALA A 316 4.71 -10.56 12.73
C ALA A 316 4.02 -10.95 14.04
N ASP A 317 2.69 -11.09 14.02
CA ASP A 317 1.93 -11.58 15.17
C ASP A 317 2.31 -13.02 15.51
N THR A 318 2.29 -13.90 14.52
CA THR A 318 2.64 -15.32 14.71
C THR A 318 4.06 -15.50 15.22
N LEU A 319 5.04 -14.79 14.67
CA LEU A 319 6.43 -14.89 15.10
C LEU A 319 6.66 -14.29 16.48
N LYS A 320 5.89 -13.26 16.86
CA LYS A 320 5.92 -12.73 18.23
C LYS A 320 5.33 -13.69 19.25
N GLU A 321 4.18 -14.30 18.94
CA GLU A 321 3.57 -15.34 19.78
C GLU A 321 4.49 -16.55 19.97
N GLN A 322 5.28 -16.88 18.96
CA GLN A 322 6.28 -17.95 19.01
C GLN A 322 7.62 -17.53 19.64
N GLY A 323 7.77 -16.28 20.09
CA GLY A 323 8.99 -15.76 20.71
C GLY A 323 10.18 -15.60 19.75
N VAL A 324 9.94 -15.60 18.44
CA VAL A 324 10.97 -15.41 17.40
C VAL A 324 11.26 -13.92 17.18
N TRP A 325 10.21 -13.09 17.20
CA TRP A 325 10.34 -11.63 17.11
C TRP A 325 9.94 -10.97 18.44
N SER A 326 10.66 -9.92 18.83
CA SER A 326 10.38 -9.08 20.01
C SER A 326 9.37 -7.98 19.70
#